data_AF-A0A925KVK9-F1
#
_entry.id   AF-A0A925KVK9-F1
#
_cell.length_a   1.000
_cell.length_b   1.000
_cell.length_c   1.000
_cell.angle_alpha   90.00
_cell.angle_beta   90.00
_cell.angle_gamma   90.00
#
_symmetry.space_group_name_H-M   'P 1'
#
loop_
_entity.id
_entity.type
_entity.pdbx_description
1 polymer ?
#
loop_
_entity_poly.entity_id
_entity_poly.type
_entity_poly.pdbx_seq_one_letter_code
_entity_poly.pdbx_strand_id
1 'polypeptide(L)'
;MKTIIRPLIIVLSLISTLVVNSQVPLLSSHPSAQAALFLDFDGHTVVGTSWNYNGPIPCGGSGLNNSQITEIFNRVAEDYRPFNINVTTDSTKFLAAPLNQRMRVILTVSSSWYGSAGGVAFVNSFSWGDDNPCFVFTALLNSNIKFISEAAAHEAGHTFGLYHQASYDATCNKLSDYYAGTGSGEIGWAPIMGVGYYRNLTLWNNGPNSHGCTNYQSDLDIITSAINGFGYRNDDHGSDFATATSTAFSNNQFNTEGVVERNTDSDIFKFILPANGRFQLAAIPYNVGTGNTGSDLDLQVTLYNNSETALNVYNPGALLSLVIDTTLDPGVYYLKVEGKGNQYAPNYASLGSYSLQAIATPGTVLPLHRLELRGALRGNDHQLTWIIEADEQVTEQVLEVSTDGRNFVPLIQSGNNDRSYTYRPVSVNGAQYRLSVTFDNGLQYYSNVVSIRASGSVPRPVVSGTLLNSNTITVNSPGTYQYVILDMNGRTRAKGQLVNGVNLLDAGQLSSGMYLIRFADNTQQWTDKIIRP
;
A
#
# COMPACT_ATOMS: atom_id res chain seq x y z
N MET A 1 -28.74 -16.83 -71.15
CA MET A 1 -28.48 -15.57 -70.43
C MET A 1 -29.36 -15.32 -69.18
N LYS A 2 -30.33 -16.19 -68.80
CA LYS A 2 -31.19 -15.98 -67.62
C LYS A 2 -30.80 -16.74 -66.35
N THR A 3 -29.74 -17.55 -66.38
CA THR A 3 -29.35 -18.44 -65.27
C THR A 3 -28.14 -17.97 -64.45
N ILE A 4 -27.51 -16.84 -64.81
CA ILE A 4 -26.33 -16.31 -64.10
C ILE A 4 -26.68 -15.10 -63.20
N ILE A 5 -27.86 -14.48 -63.39
CA ILE A 5 -28.25 -13.27 -62.63
C ILE A 5 -28.59 -13.60 -61.16
N ARG A 6 -29.18 -14.77 -60.88
CA ARG A 6 -29.53 -15.19 -59.51
C ARG A 6 -28.32 -15.45 -58.59
N PRO A 7 -27.29 -16.21 -58.99
CA PRO A 7 -26.09 -16.35 -58.15
C PRO A 7 -25.29 -15.05 -58.05
N LEU A 8 -25.31 -14.19 -59.08
CA LEU A 8 -24.63 -12.90 -59.05
C LEU A 8 -25.28 -11.91 -58.06
N ILE A 9 -26.61 -11.89 -57.95
CA ILE A 9 -27.34 -11.06 -56.96
C ILE A 9 -27.11 -11.57 -55.54
N ILE A 10 -27.07 -12.90 -55.33
CA ILE A 10 -26.79 -13.49 -54.01
C ILE A 10 -25.35 -13.19 -53.57
N VAL A 11 -24.37 -13.26 -54.48
CA VAL A 11 -22.98 -12.89 -54.20
C VAL A 11 -22.84 -11.37 -54.00
N LEU A 12 -23.56 -10.52 -54.74
CA LEU A 12 -23.58 -9.07 -54.48
C LEU A 12 -24.23 -8.71 -53.14
N SER A 13 -25.25 -9.46 -52.70
CA SER A 13 -25.88 -9.29 -51.38
C SER A 13 -25.08 -9.88 -50.20
N LEU A 14 -24.10 -10.73 -50.49
CA LEU A 14 -23.15 -11.29 -49.49
C LEU A 14 -21.87 -10.46 -49.36
N ILE A 15 -21.60 -9.54 -50.30
CA ILE A 15 -20.44 -8.63 -50.26
C ILE A 15 -20.83 -7.24 -49.73
N SER A 16 -22.13 -6.91 -49.60
CA SER A 16 -22.60 -5.61 -49.11
C SER A 16 -22.81 -5.51 -47.60
N THR A 17 -22.46 -6.52 -46.82
CA THR A 17 -22.50 -6.44 -45.35
C THR A 17 -21.15 -6.82 -44.77
N LEU A 18 -20.51 -5.84 -44.12
CA LEU A 18 -19.81 -5.92 -42.83
C LEU A 18 -18.89 -4.68 -42.69
N VAL A 19 -19.47 -3.48 -42.77
CA VAL A 19 -19.01 -2.41 -41.86
C VAL A 19 -20.00 -2.48 -40.70
N VAL A 20 -19.76 -3.41 -39.78
CA VAL A 20 -20.45 -3.38 -38.48
C VAL A 20 -19.81 -2.22 -37.74
N ASN A 21 -20.41 -1.04 -37.81
CA ASN A 21 -20.10 -0.04 -36.81
C ASN A 21 -20.47 -0.66 -35.47
N SER A 22 -19.48 -0.81 -34.60
CA SER A 22 -19.72 -1.28 -33.24
C SER A 22 -20.82 -0.40 -32.64
N GLN A 23 -21.84 -1.02 -32.04
CA GLN A 23 -22.91 -0.28 -31.40
C GLN A 23 -22.31 0.64 -30.34
N VAL A 24 -22.77 1.89 -30.30
CA VAL A 24 -22.40 2.85 -29.25
C VAL A 24 -22.63 2.17 -27.89
N PRO A 25 -21.60 2.09 -27.02
CA PRO A 25 -21.77 1.51 -25.70
C PRO A 25 -22.91 2.21 -24.95
N LEU A 26 -23.80 1.45 -24.31
CA LEU A 26 -24.88 2.00 -23.50
C LEU A 26 -24.35 2.27 -22.08
N LEU A 27 -24.15 3.55 -21.75
CA LEU A 27 -23.52 4.01 -20.52
C LEU A 27 -24.46 4.98 -19.79
N SER A 28 -24.39 5.03 -18.46
CA SER A 28 -25.15 5.95 -17.61
C SER A 28 -24.36 6.27 -16.35
N SER A 29 -24.21 7.56 -16.03
CA SER A 29 -23.47 8.02 -14.86
C SER A 29 -24.34 8.08 -13.60
N HIS A 30 -25.64 8.30 -13.77
CA HIS A 30 -26.61 8.34 -12.68
C HIS A 30 -28.00 7.81 -13.12
N PRO A 31 -28.17 6.48 -13.31
CA PRO A 31 -29.39 5.94 -13.91
C PRO A 31 -30.71 6.27 -13.17
N SER A 32 -30.64 6.67 -11.91
CA SER A 32 -31.78 7.06 -11.06
C SER A 32 -32.16 8.54 -11.16
N ALA A 33 -31.32 9.41 -11.74
CA ALA A 33 -31.66 10.81 -11.94
C ALA A 33 -32.80 10.96 -12.94
N GLN A 34 -33.67 11.95 -12.71
CA GLN A 34 -34.75 12.29 -13.64
C GLN A 34 -34.23 13.10 -14.83
N ALA A 35 -33.34 14.05 -14.56
CA ALA A 35 -32.71 14.85 -15.59
C ALA A 35 -31.69 14.03 -16.39
N ALA A 36 -31.58 14.25 -17.70
CA ALA A 36 -30.66 13.50 -18.56
C ALA A 36 -29.88 14.41 -19.53
N LEU A 37 -28.57 14.18 -19.60
CA LEU A 37 -27.69 14.71 -20.64
C LEU A 37 -27.27 13.56 -21.55
N PHE A 38 -27.78 13.56 -22.78
CA PHE A 38 -27.56 12.49 -23.75
C PHE A 38 -26.42 12.85 -24.71
N LEU A 39 -25.34 12.07 -24.66
CA LEU A 39 -24.23 12.16 -25.60
C LEU A 39 -24.53 11.27 -26.82
N ASP A 40 -24.96 11.91 -27.91
CA ASP A 40 -25.37 11.26 -29.16
C ASP A 40 -24.17 11.14 -30.10
N PHE A 41 -23.65 9.92 -30.25
CA PHE A 41 -22.46 9.61 -31.05
C PHE A 41 -22.77 8.96 -32.40
N ASP A 42 -23.99 8.45 -32.60
CA ASP A 42 -24.40 7.71 -33.79
C ASP A 42 -25.07 8.59 -34.85
N GLY A 43 -25.44 9.82 -34.50
CA GLY A 43 -25.90 10.85 -35.41
C GLY A 43 -27.41 11.06 -35.35
N HIS A 44 -27.83 12.24 -35.79
CA HIS A 44 -29.21 12.68 -35.67
C HIS A 44 -29.59 13.64 -36.79
N THR A 45 -30.87 13.64 -37.19
CA THR A 45 -31.39 14.68 -38.10
C THR A 45 -32.21 15.65 -37.30
N VAL A 46 -31.68 16.86 -37.09
CA VAL A 46 -32.33 17.92 -36.33
C VAL A 46 -33.40 18.58 -37.18
N VAL A 47 -34.64 18.57 -36.69
CA VAL A 47 -35.82 19.14 -37.35
C VAL A 47 -36.75 19.79 -36.33
N GLY A 48 -37.44 20.85 -36.74
CA GLY A 48 -38.45 21.50 -35.92
C GLY A 48 -37.90 22.31 -34.73
N THR A 49 -36.60 22.61 -34.72
CA THR A 49 -35.96 23.36 -33.62
C THR A 49 -35.48 24.75 -34.09
N SER A 50 -34.99 25.56 -33.16
CA SER A 50 -34.48 26.92 -33.44
C SER A 50 -33.27 26.92 -34.37
N TRP A 51 -32.58 25.79 -34.51
CA TRP A 51 -31.46 25.61 -35.44
C TRP A 51 -31.88 25.53 -36.91
N ASN A 52 -33.14 25.20 -37.20
CA ASN A 52 -33.61 24.91 -38.56
C ASN A 52 -33.99 26.16 -39.38
N TYR A 53 -33.29 27.28 -39.23
CA TYR A 53 -33.55 28.51 -39.99
C TYR A 53 -33.30 28.35 -41.51
N ASN A 54 -32.45 27.40 -41.90
CA ASN A 54 -32.16 27.04 -43.29
C ASN A 54 -32.58 25.59 -43.63
N GLY A 55 -33.57 25.04 -42.91
CA GLY A 55 -34.09 23.69 -43.11
C GLY A 55 -33.48 22.61 -42.21
N PRO A 56 -33.79 21.32 -42.45
CA PRO A 56 -33.29 20.18 -41.68
C PRO A 56 -31.75 20.09 -41.67
N ILE A 57 -31.18 19.69 -40.53
CA ILE A 57 -29.73 19.52 -40.37
C ILE A 57 -29.43 18.02 -40.17
N PRO A 58 -28.92 17.32 -41.20
CA PRO A 58 -28.45 15.94 -41.04
C PRO A 58 -27.06 15.93 -40.41
N CYS A 59 -26.94 15.34 -39.21
CA CYS A 59 -25.67 15.11 -38.53
C CYS A 59 -25.25 13.64 -38.69
N GLY A 60 -24.07 13.42 -39.26
CA GLY A 60 -23.45 12.09 -39.24
C GLY A 60 -22.95 11.73 -37.84
N GLY A 61 -22.69 10.45 -37.59
CA GLY A 61 -22.08 10.01 -36.33
C GLY A 61 -20.71 10.64 -36.07
N SER A 62 -20.24 10.51 -34.84
CA SER A 62 -19.02 11.15 -34.32
C SER A 62 -17.72 10.75 -35.01
N GLY A 63 -17.68 9.59 -35.68
CA GLY A 63 -16.47 9.01 -36.28
C GLY A 63 -15.51 8.38 -35.26
N LEU A 64 -15.95 8.18 -34.02
CA LEU A 64 -15.16 7.63 -32.91
C LEU A 64 -15.43 6.14 -32.70
N ASN A 65 -14.46 5.42 -32.14
CA ASN A 65 -14.63 4.02 -31.74
C ASN A 65 -15.12 3.89 -30.28
N ASN A 66 -15.50 2.68 -29.87
CA ASN A 66 -16.08 2.44 -28.55
C ASN A 66 -15.17 2.82 -27.37
N SER A 67 -13.85 2.64 -27.46
CA SER A 67 -12.96 3.04 -26.36
C SER A 67 -12.87 4.56 -26.23
N GLN A 68 -12.85 5.28 -27.36
CA GLN A 68 -12.88 6.74 -27.39
C GLN A 68 -14.21 7.29 -26.84
N ILE A 69 -15.32 6.68 -27.24
CA ILE A 69 -16.67 7.03 -26.73
C ILE A 69 -16.74 6.85 -25.22
N THR A 70 -16.28 5.71 -24.70
CA THR A 70 -16.27 5.44 -23.25
C THR A 70 -15.40 6.44 -22.49
N GLU A 71 -14.23 6.83 -23.02
CA GLU A 71 -13.39 7.83 -22.37
C GLU A 71 -14.03 9.22 -22.36
N ILE A 72 -14.64 9.66 -23.47
CA ILE A 72 -15.38 10.94 -23.51
C ILE A 72 -16.54 10.91 -22.53
N PHE A 73 -17.30 9.82 -22.52
CA PHE A 73 -18.39 9.63 -21.56
C PHE A 73 -17.88 9.76 -20.12
N ASN A 74 -16.77 9.10 -19.78
CA ASN A 74 -16.21 9.12 -18.43
C ASN A 74 -15.77 10.51 -17.99
N ARG A 75 -15.15 11.30 -18.88
CA ARG A 75 -14.73 12.68 -18.61
C ARG A 75 -15.93 13.59 -18.39
N VAL A 76 -16.88 13.60 -19.33
CA VAL A 76 -18.10 14.42 -19.20
C VAL A 76 -18.95 13.98 -18.01
N ALA A 77 -19.03 12.68 -17.74
CA ALA A 77 -19.72 12.16 -16.56
C ALA A 77 -19.09 12.63 -15.24
N GLU A 78 -17.78 12.90 -15.24
CA GLU A 78 -17.08 13.43 -14.08
C GLU A 78 -17.33 14.93 -13.90
N ASP A 79 -17.31 15.72 -14.98
CA ASP A 79 -17.64 17.15 -14.93
C ASP A 79 -19.03 17.39 -14.32
N TYR A 80 -19.98 16.48 -14.60
CA TYR A 80 -21.35 16.54 -14.08
C TYR A 80 -21.59 15.65 -12.86
N ARG A 81 -20.54 15.01 -12.30
CA ARG A 81 -20.65 14.14 -11.12
C ARG A 81 -21.33 14.82 -9.93
N PRO A 82 -21.07 16.11 -9.62
CA PRO A 82 -21.69 16.73 -8.46
C PRO A 82 -23.23 16.86 -8.54
N PHE A 83 -23.81 16.77 -9.74
CA PHE A 83 -25.22 17.11 -9.96
C PHE A 83 -26.13 15.90 -10.12
N ASN A 84 -27.40 16.07 -9.75
CA ASN A 84 -28.45 15.07 -9.91
C ASN A 84 -28.95 14.98 -11.36
N ILE A 85 -28.05 14.63 -12.27
CA ILE A 85 -28.29 14.47 -13.70
C ILE A 85 -27.64 13.17 -14.19
N ASN A 86 -28.32 12.46 -15.08
CA ASN A 86 -27.78 11.28 -15.74
C ASN A 86 -27.06 11.70 -17.04
N VAL A 87 -25.73 11.67 -17.05
CA VAL A 87 -24.99 11.66 -18.32
C VAL A 87 -25.12 10.26 -18.91
N THR A 88 -25.54 10.16 -20.17
CA THR A 88 -25.84 8.86 -20.78
C THR A 88 -25.57 8.84 -22.28
N THR A 89 -25.25 7.67 -22.81
CA THR A 89 -25.22 7.37 -24.25
C THR A 89 -26.38 6.47 -24.68
N ASP A 90 -27.35 6.23 -23.78
CA ASP A 90 -28.54 5.43 -24.02
C ASP A 90 -29.74 6.35 -24.34
N SER A 91 -30.18 6.34 -25.59
CA SER A 91 -31.32 7.13 -26.03
C SER A 91 -32.63 6.76 -25.33
N THR A 92 -32.76 5.55 -24.79
CA THR A 92 -33.95 5.16 -24.03
C THR A 92 -34.02 5.91 -22.68
N LYS A 93 -32.87 6.19 -22.06
CA LYS A 93 -32.79 7.01 -20.83
C LYS A 93 -33.11 8.48 -21.12
N PHE A 94 -32.60 9.01 -22.24
CA PHE A 94 -32.96 10.34 -22.73
C PHE A 94 -34.47 10.47 -22.95
N LEU A 95 -35.08 9.52 -23.67
CA LEU A 95 -36.50 9.56 -24.00
C LEU A 95 -37.41 9.40 -22.78
N ALA A 96 -36.93 8.76 -21.70
CA ALA A 96 -37.65 8.61 -20.44
C ALA A 96 -37.59 9.86 -19.54
N ALA A 97 -36.61 10.74 -19.73
CA ALA A 97 -36.50 12.00 -18.98
C ALA A 97 -37.59 13.01 -19.40
N PRO A 98 -38.05 13.88 -18.49
CA PRO A 98 -38.99 14.96 -18.82
C PRO A 98 -38.46 15.86 -19.94
N LEU A 99 -39.35 16.37 -20.81
CA LEU A 99 -38.96 17.22 -21.95
C LEU A 99 -38.12 18.43 -21.53
N ASN A 100 -38.49 19.07 -20.42
CA ASN A 100 -37.80 20.24 -19.87
C ASN A 100 -36.65 19.89 -18.91
N GLN A 101 -36.25 18.62 -18.85
CA GLN A 101 -35.11 18.14 -18.06
C GLN A 101 -34.24 17.18 -18.88
N ARG A 102 -34.15 17.38 -20.18
CA ARG A 102 -33.30 16.58 -21.04
C ARG A 102 -32.62 17.43 -22.10
N MET A 103 -31.38 17.09 -22.39
CA MET A 103 -30.61 17.73 -23.45
C MET A 103 -29.86 16.69 -24.26
N ARG A 104 -29.88 16.85 -25.58
CA ARG A 104 -29.08 16.07 -26.52
C ARG A 104 -27.85 16.87 -26.92
N VAL A 105 -26.69 16.33 -26.63
CA VAL A 105 -25.40 16.79 -27.15
C VAL A 105 -25.06 15.93 -28.36
N ILE A 106 -25.13 16.50 -29.56
CA ILE A 106 -24.84 15.79 -30.81
C ILE A 106 -23.34 15.88 -31.10
N LEU A 107 -22.62 14.76 -30.98
CA LEU A 107 -21.22 14.65 -31.33
C LEU A 107 -21.10 14.17 -32.78
N THR A 108 -20.73 15.08 -33.68
CA THR A 108 -20.85 14.86 -35.12
C THR A 108 -19.62 15.32 -35.90
N VAL A 109 -19.31 14.60 -36.99
CA VAL A 109 -18.35 15.06 -38.01
C VAL A 109 -18.91 16.19 -38.89
N SER A 110 -20.22 16.45 -38.83
CA SER A 110 -20.94 17.37 -39.72
C SER A 110 -20.98 18.80 -39.16
N SER A 111 -20.18 19.71 -39.72
CA SER A 111 -20.09 21.11 -39.29
C SER A 111 -20.41 22.16 -40.37
N SER A 112 -20.58 21.73 -41.63
CA SER A 112 -20.71 22.64 -42.78
C SER A 112 -21.90 23.60 -42.73
N TRP A 113 -22.94 23.24 -41.97
CA TRP A 113 -24.13 24.07 -41.78
C TRP A 113 -23.91 25.23 -40.79
N TYR A 114 -22.90 25.14 -39.92
CA TYR A 114 -22.62 26.15 -38.89
C TYR A 114 -21.40 27.00 -39.23
N GLY A 115 -20.22 26.37 -39.39
CA GLY A 115 -18.95 27.07 -39.57
C GLY A 115 -17.81 26.43 -38.78
N SER A 116 -16.81 27.25 -38.40
CA SER A 116 -15.59 26.80 -37.71
C SER A 116 -15.68 27.05 -36.20
N ALA A 117 -16.12 26.06 -35.44
CA ALA A 117 -16.15 26.07 -33.97
C ALA A 117 -15.87 24.67 -33.41
N GLY A 118 -15.53 24.57 -32.12
CA GLY A 118 -15.44 23.28 -31.41
C GLY A 118 -16.82 22.69 -31.14
N GLY A 119 -17.78 23.54 -30.82
CA GLY A 119 -19.19 23.22 -30.66
C GLY A 119 -20.06 24.48 -30.74
N VAL A 120 -21.36 24.30 -30.54
CA VAL A 120 -22.30 25.40 -30.36
C VAL A 120 -23.55 24.97 -29.60
N ALA A 121 -24.05 25.85 -28.74
CA ALA A 121 -25.28 25.70 -27.99
C ALA A 121 -26.08 27.02 -27.92
N PHE A 122 -27.39 26.91 -27.69
CA PHE A 122 -28.19 28.04 -27.23
C PHE A 122 -28.11 28.13 -25.72
N VAL A 123 -27.92 29.35 -25.20
CA VAL A 123 -27.89 29.57 -23.75
C VAL A 123 -29.30 29.38 -23.16
N ASN A 124 -29.40 28.68 -22.01
CA ASN A 124 -30.63 28.34 -21.29
C ASN A 124 -31.56 27.33 -22.00
N SER A 125 -31.13 26.66 -23.08
CA SER A 125 -32.02 25.78 -23.85
C SER A 125 -32.42 24.47 -23.15
N PHE A 126 -31.76 24.08 -22.05
CA PHE A 126 -32.04 22.83 -21.32
C PHE A 126 -33.50 22.72 -20.88
N SER A 127 -34.10 23.84 -20.49
CA SER A 127 -35.45 23.90 -19.90
C SER A 127 -36.57 24.15 -20.91
N TRP A 128 -36.27 24.32 -22.21
CA TRP A 128 -37.26 24.74 -23.22
C TRP A 128 -38.30 23.66 -23.54
N GLY A 129 -37.96 22.39 -23.38
CA GLY A 129 -38.90 21.28 -23.61
C GLY A 129 -39.21 20.99 -25.07
N ASP A 130 -38.38 21.47 -26.00
CA ASP A 130 -38.57 21.37 -27.45
C ASP A 130 -37.51 20.50 -28.16
N ASP A 131 -36.70 19.76 -27.38
CA ASP A 131 -35.60 18.93 -27.85
C ASP A 131 -34.54 19.67 -28.71
N ASN A 132 -34.40 21.00 -28.56
CA ASN A 132 -33.27 21.74 -29.16
C ASN A 132 -31.94 21.15 -28.67
N PRO A 133 -31.08 20.59 -29.56
CA PRO A 133 -29.80 20.06 -29.16
C PRO A 133 -28.72 21.15 -29.02
N CYS A 134 -27.59 20.78 -28.44
CA CYS A 134 -26.30 21.42 -28.70
C CYS A 134 -25.39 20.49 -29.51
N PHE A 135 -24.33 21.02 -30.10
CA PHE A 135 -23.48 20.31 -31.04
C PHE A 135 -22.01 20.37 -30.65
N VAL A 136 -21.30 19.27 -30.88
CA VAL A 136 -19.84 19.19 -30.81
C VAL A 136 -19.31 18.66 -32.13
N PHE A 137 -18.41 19.41 -32.76
CA PHE A 137 -17.90 19.12 -34.10
C PHE A 137 -16.60 18.32 -34.02
N THR A 138 -16.72 16.99 -33.88
CA THR A 138 -15.58 16.09 -33.61
C THR A 138 -14.46 16.20 -34.63
N ALA A 139 -14.81 16.37 -35.91
CA ALA A 139 -13.84 16.53 -37.00
C ALA A 139 -13.04 17.84 -36.89
N LEU A 140 -13.67 18.95 -36.46
CA LEU A 140 -12.98 20.24 -36.25
C LEU A 140 -12.08 20.23 -35.00
N LEU A 141 -12.35 19.31 -34.07
CA LEU A 141 -11.52 19.04 -32.89
C LEU A 141 -10.45 17.97 -33.15
N ASN A 142 -10.16 17.65 -34.42
CA ASN A 142 -9.18 16.66 -34.85
C ASN A 142 -9.39 15.26 -34.26
N SER A 143 -10.64 14.90 -33.92
CA SER A 143 -10.97 13.66 -33.20
C SER A 143 -10.20 13.48 -31.89
N ASN A 144 -9.74 14.58 -31.27
CA ASN A 144 -9.01 14.54 -30.01
C ASN A 144 -9.99 14.34 -28.85
N ILE A 145 -9.80 13.25 -28.11
CA ILE A 145 -10.69 12.80 -27.02
C ILE A 145 -10.85 13.87 -25.94
N LYS A 146 -9.74 14.47 -25.46
CA LYS A 146 -9.79 15.54 -24.45
C LYS A 146 -10.56 16.73 -25.01
N PHE A 147 -10.25 17.19 -26.22
CA PHE A 147 -10.89 18.39 -26.77
C PHE A 147 -12.39 18.19 -26.98
N ILE A 148 -12.80 17.01 -27.44
CA ILE A 148 -14.21 16.65 -27.61
C ILE A 148 -14.93 16.59 -26.26
N SER A 149 -14.27 16.05 -25.23
CA SER A 149 -14.86 15.99 -23.87
C SER A 149 -15.07 17.39 -23.28
N GLU A 150 -14.04 18.24 -23.36
CA GLU A 150 -14.11 19.65 -22.93
C GLU A 150 -15.23 20.38 -23.66
N ALA A 151 -15.31 20.24 -24.98
CA ALA A 151 -16.36 20.87 -25.77
C ALA A 151 -17.75 20.33 -25.39
N ALA A 152 -17.92 19.03 -25.20
CA ALA A 152 -19.21 18.46 -24.80
C ALA A 152 -19.69 19.00 -23.45
N ALA A 153 -18.82 19.07 -22.45
CA ALA A 153 -19.16 19.66 -21.16
C ALA A 153 -19.47 21.16 -21.27
N HIS A 154 -18.67 21.90 -22.04
CA HIS A 154 -18.84 23.33 -22.28
C HIS A 154 -20.16 23.68 -22.98
N GLU A 155 -20.48 22.99 -24.08
CA GLU A 155 -21.70 23.24 -24.84
C GLU A 155 -22.94 22.84 -24.04
N ALA A 156 -22.88 21.74 -23.27
CA ALA A 156 -23.92 21.41 -22.31
C ALA A 156 -24.06 22.52 -21.23
N GLY A 157 -22.94 23.07 -20.75
CA GLY A 157 -22.88 24.21 -19.82
C GLY A 157 -23.70 25.42 -20.29
N HIS A 158 -23.56 25.80 -21.56
CA HIS A 158 -24.39 26.84 -22.16
C HIS A 158 -25.89 26.54 -22.05
N THR A 159 -26.31 25.30 -22.31
CA THR A 159 -27.73 24.95 -22.22
C THR A 159 -28.31 25.13 -20.81
N PHE A 160 -27.48 25.03 -19.78
CA PHE A 160 -27.84 25.30 -18.37
C PHE A 160 -27.84 26.78 -17.99
N GLY A 161 -27.45 27.67 -18.91
CA GLY A 161 -27.45 29.13 -18.72
C GLY A 161 -26.09 29.77 -18.56
N LEU A 162 -25.01 29.00 -18.70
CA LEU A 162 -23.65 29.52 -18.54
C LEU A 162 -23.21 30.31 -19.78
N TYR A 163 -22.43 31.36 -19.57
CA TYR A 163 -21.67 32.05 -20.60
C TYR A 163 -20.20 31.64 -20.53
N HIS A 164 -19.39 32.07 -21.50
CA HIS A 164 -17.96 31.81 -21.44
C HIS A 164 -17.30 32.52 -20.25
N GLN A 165 -16.31 31.86 -19.67
CA GLN A 165 -15.41 32.41 -18.68
C GLN A 165 -14.26 33.08 -19.43
N ALA A 166 -14.30 34.41 -19.43
CA ALA A 166 -13.41 35.25 -20.21
C ALA A 166 -12.21 35.72 -19.38
N SER A 167 -11.12 36.09 -20.06
CA SER A 167 -9.96 36.68 -19.42
C SER A 167 -9.88 38.18 -19.70
N TYR A 168 -9.46 38.92 -18.69
CA TYR A 168 -9.33 40.37 -18.72
C TYR A 168 -7.96 40.80 -18.18
N ASP A 169 -7.45 41.92 -18.65
CA ASP A 169 -6.26 42.54 -18.06
C ASP A 169 -6.58 43.25 -16.73
N ALA A 170 -5.55 43.74 -16.04
CA ALA A 170 -5.69 44.42 -14.74
C ALA A 170 -6.53 45.72 -14.81
N THR A 171 -6.79 46.23 -16.02
CA THR A 171 -7.60 47.42 -16.30
C THR A 171 -8.94 47.09 -16.94
N CYS A 172 -9.38 45.83 -16.86
CA CYS A 172 -10.67 45.35 -17.36
C CYS A 172 -10.86 45.34 -18.89
N ASN A 173 -9.80 45.35 -19.69
CA ASN A 173 -9.93 45.09 -21.12
C ASN A 173 -10.00 43.57 -21.37
N LYS A 174 -10.95 43.13 -22.20
CA LYS A 174 -11.10 41.70 -22.54
C LYS A 174 -9.90 41.23 -23.38
N LEU A 175 -9.17 40.25 -22.88
CA LEU A 175 -8.05 39.61 -23.55
C LEU A 175 -8.50 38.46 -24.44
N SER A 176 -9.46 37.67 -23.96
CA SER A 176 -10.06 36.54 -24.67
C SER A 176 -11.46 36.27 -24.15
N ASP A 177 -12.37 35.86 -25.02
CA ASP A 177 -13.67 35.31 -24.62
C ASP A 177 -13.54 33.96 -23.88
N TYR A 178 -12.42 33.26 -24.09
CA TYR A 178 -12.14 31.97 -23.48
C TYR A 178 -10.87 32.06 -22.64
N TYR A 179 -11.00 31.91 -21.32
CA TYR A 179 -9.85 31.83 -20.44
C TYR A 179 -9.21 30.45 -20.54
N ALA A 180 -7.93 30.42 -20.94
CA ALA A 180 -7.14 29.19 -21.10
C ALA A 180 -6.59 28.63 -19.78
N GLY A 181 -6.95 29.23 -18.65
CA GLY A 181 -6.46 28.84 -17.33
C GLY A 181 -4.99 29.18 -17.07
N THR A 182 -4.42 28.57 -16.04
CA THR A 182 -3.06 28.83 -15.55
C THR A 182 -2.39 27.56 -15.03
N GLY A 183 -1.09 27.64 -14.75
CA GLY A 183 -0.32 26.50 -14.26
C GLY A 183 0.00 25.45 -15.32
N SER A 184 0.66 24.38 -14.86
CA SER A 184 1.10 23.26 -15.68
C SER A 184 1.16 21.97 -14.84
N GLY A 185 1.44 20.84 -15.49
CA GLY A 185 1.46 19.53 -14.84
C GLY A 185 0.08 19.07 -14.41
N GLU A 186 0.05 18.19 -13.41
CA GLU A 186 -1.16 17.52 -12.96
C GLU A 186 -2.20 18.50 -12.34
N ILE A 187 -1.73 19.52 -11.63
CA ILE A 187 -2.59 20.54 -11.00
C ILE A 187 -2.91 21.75 -11.92
N GLY A 188 -2.36 21.77 -13.14
CA GLY A 188 -2.61 22.86 -14.09
C GLY A 188 -4.10 22.97 -14.41
N TRP A 189 -4.67 24.16 -14.23
CA TRP A 189 -6.11 24.38 -14.16
C TRP A 189 -6.66 25.27 -15.27
N ALA A 190 -7.87 24.99 -15.76
CA ALA A 190 -8.70 25.89 -16.55
C ALA A 190 -10.20 25.77 -16.18
N PRO A 191 -11.00 26.82 -16.38
CA PRO A 191 -12.45 26.72 -16.26
C PRO A 191 -13.06 25.96 -17.45
N ILE A 192 -14.07 25.10 -17.20
CA ILE A 192 -14.81 24.36 -18.25
C ILE A 192 -15.43 25.33 -19.27
N MET A 193 -16.05 26.41 -18.78
CA MET A 193 -16.61 27.47 -19.64
C MET A 193 -15.55 28.39 -20.28
N GLY A 194 -14.26 28.10 -20.12
CA GLY A 194 -13.16 28.74 -20.85
C GLY A 194 -12.65 27.84 -21.98
N VAL A 195 -11.34 27.59 -22.01
CA VAL A 195 -10.72 26.64 -22.95
C VAL A 195 -9.73 25.72 -22.23
N GLY A 196 -10.21 24.54 -21.82
CA GLY A 196 -9.49 23.56 -21.00
C GLY A 196 -8.57 22.58 -21.75
N TYR A 197 -8.47 22.69 -23.08
CA TYR A 197 -7.76 21.72 -23.95
C TYR A 197 -6.33 21.37 -23.55
N TYR A 198 -5.63 22.27 -22.86
CA TYR A 198 -4.21 22.14 -22.51
C TYR A 198 -3.97 22.12 -20.99
N ARG A 199 -5.00 21.91 -20.20
CA ARG A 199 -4.93 21.81 -18.74
C ARG A 199 -5.44 20.45 -18.29
N ASN A 200 -4.84 19.96 -17.21
CA ASN A 200 -5.12 18.62 -16.73
C ASN A 200 -6.40 18.62 -15.88
N LEU A 201 -6.49 19.59 -14.97
CA LEU A 201 -7.63 19.85 -14.09
C LEU A 201 -8.55 20.87 -14.75
N THR A 202 -9.82 20.54 -14.97
CA THR A 202 -10.79 21.41 -15.63
C THR A 202 -12.04 21.46 -14.78
N LEU A 203 -12.37 22.64 -14.24
CA LEU A 203 -13.42 22.77 -13.22
C LEU A 203 -14.49 23.76 -13.65
N TRP A 204 -15.68 23.63 -13.06
CA TRP A 204 -16.61 24.76 -12.97
C TRP A 204 -15.96 25.93 -12.23
N ASN A 205 -16.44 27.14 -12.43
CA ASN A 205 -15.76 28.31 -11.89
C ASN A 205 -16.73 29.37 -11.36
N ASN A 206 -16.21 30.21 -10.46
CA ASN A 206 -16.83 31.48 -10.11
C ASN A 206 -15.89 32.59 -10.57
N GLY A 207 -16.22 33.24 -11.68
CA GLY A 207 -15.32 34.20 -12.30
C GLY A 207 -15.96 35.09 -13.35
N PRO A 208 -15.21 36.07 -13.88
CA PRO A 208 -15.70 36.97 -14.93
C PRO A 208 -16.17 36.22 -16.16
N ASN A 209 -17.36 36.59 -16.64
CA ASN A 209 -17.89 36.08 -17.89
C ASN A 209 -17.62 37.04 -19.06
N SER A 210 -17.98 36.62 -20.28
CA SER A 210 -17.77 37.37 -21.52
C SER A 210 -18.43 38.76 -21.59
N HIS A 211 -19.33 39.10 -20.66
CA HIS A 211 -20.02 40.39 -20.61
C HIS A 211 -19.27 41.46 -19.80
N GLY A 212 -18.20 41.12 -19.09
CA GLY A 212 -17.34 42.11 -18.44
C GLY A 212 -16.54 41.56 -17.25
N CYS A 213 -15.41 42.21 -16.96
CA CYS A 213 -14.51 41.81 -15.87
C CYS A 213 -15.15 41.81 -14.46
N THR A 214 -16.25 42.55 -14.27
CA THR A 214 -17.02 42.62 -13.01
C THR A 214 -18.30 41.80 -13.04
N ASN A 215 -18.65 41.19 -14.18
CA ASN A 215 -19.82 40.33 -14.32
C ASN A 215 -19.41 38.90 -13.98
N TYR A 216 -19.44 38.58 -12.69
CA TYR A 216 -19.11 37.24 -12.20
C TYR A 216 -20.26 36.28 -12.43
N GLN A 217 -19.90 35.09 -12.92
CA GLN A 217 -20.78 33.96 -13.10
C GLN A 217 -20.37 32.87 -12.12
N SER A 218 -21.31 32.46 -11.25
CA SER A 218 -21.18 31.30 -10.38
C SER A 218 -21.74 30.08 -11.12
N ASP A 219 -20.86 29.27 -11.71
CA ASP A 219 -21.29 28.16 -12.56
C ASP A 219 -22.17 27.16 -11.80
N LEU A 220 -21.80 26.83 -10.56
CA LEU A 220 -22.50 25.87 -9.71
C LEU A 220 -23.92 26.36 -9.35
N ASP A 221 -24.07 27.65 -9.02
CA ASP A 221 -25.38 28.23 -8.69
C ASP A 221 -26.32 28.25 -9.90
N ILE A 222 -25.78 28.50 -11.10
CA ILE A 222 -26.57 28.52 -12.32
C ILE A 222 -26.99 27.10 -12.72
N ILE A 223 -26.06 26.14 -12.73
CA ILE A 223 -26.37 24.73 -13.05
C ILE A 223 -27.45 24.20 -12.10
N THR A 224 -27.32 24.45 -10.79
CA THR A 224 -28.25 23.96 -9.77
C THR A 224 -29.48 24.86 -9.56
N SER A 225 -29.68 25.85 -10.42
CA SER A 225 -30.81 26.76 -10.32
C SER A 225 -32.15 26.06 -10.55
N ALA A 226 -33.21 26.61 -9.97
CA ALA A 226 -34.56 26.09 -10.16
C ALA A 226 -35.04 26.06 -11.62
N ILE A 227 -34.42 26.84 -12.52
CA ILE A 227 -34.72 26.86 -13.95
C ILE A 227 -34.37 25.52 -14.60
N ASN A 228 -33.23 24.92 -14.22
CA ASN A 228 -32.78 23.64 -14.76
C ASN A 228 -33.55 22.45 -14.14
N GLY A 229 -34.22 22.66 -13.01
CA GLY A 229 -35.12 21.66 -12.42
C GLY A 229 -34.42 20.47 -11.76
N PHE A 230 -33.10 20.53 -11.59
CA PHE A 230 -32.30 19.61 -10.77
C PHE A 230 -31.27 20.40 -9.96
N GLY A 231 -30.75 19.78 -8.90
CA GLY A 231 -29.71 20.36 -8.05
C GLY A 231 -28.50 19.43 -7.94
N TYR A 232 -27.76 19.54 -6.84
CA TYR A 232 -26.72 18.59 -6.49
C TYR A 232 -27.25 17.17 -6.30
N ARG A 233 -26.36 16.18 -6.41
CA ARG A 233 -26.61 14.83 -5.90
C ARG A 233 -26.92 14.88 -4.40
N ASN A 234 -27.52 13.81 -3.90
CA ASN A 234 -27.59 13.59 -2.47
C ASN A 234 -26.20 13.18 -1.97
N ASP A 235 -25.85 13.70 -0.80
CA ASP A 235 -24.68 13.32 -0.02
C ASP A 235 -24.63 11.80 0.19
N ASP A 236 -23.46 11.19 -0.05
CA ASP A 236 -23.21 9.76 0.13
C ASP A 236 -22.52 9.42 1.46
N HIS A 237 -21.85 10.37 2.11
CA HIS A 237 -21.24 10.20 3.43
C HIS A 237 -21.33 11.45 4.32
N GLY A 238 -21.85 11.27 5.54
CA GLY A 238 -22.04 12.40 6.44
C GLY A 238 -20.74 13.14 6.83
N SER A 239 -20.86 14.46 6.95
CA SER A 239 -19.73 15.38 7.17
C SER A 239 -19.31 15.63 8.63
N ASP A 240 -19.94 14.93 9.59
CA ASP A 240 -19.62 15.02 11.02
C ASP A 240 -19.17 13.68 11.60
N PHE A 241 -18.33 13.71 12.65
CA PHE A 241 -17.81 12.49 13.30
C PHE A 241 -18.91 11.55 13.82
N ALA A 242 -20.06 12.09 14.22
CA ALA A 242 -21.21 11.32 14.69
C ALA A 242 -21.91 10.53 13.58
N THR A 243 -21.85 11.02 12.34
CA THR A 243 -22.45 10.40 11.15
C THR A 243 -21.42 9.69 10.27
N ALA A 244 -20.17 9.58 10.74
CA ALA A 244 -19.08 9.01 9.98
C ALA A 244 -19.39 7.60 9.46
N THR A 245 -19.13 7.38 8.18
CA THR A 245 -19.26 6.09 7.52
C THR A 245 -18.25 5.10 8.11
N SER A 246 -18.74 4.01 8.70
CA SER A 246 -17.85 3.02 9.32
C SER A 246 -17.21 2.10 8.27
N THR A 247 -15.88 2.06 8.25
CA THR A 247 -15.08 1.15 7.42
C THR A 247 -14.35 0.14 8.31
N ALA A 248 -14.26 -1.11 7.83
CA ALA A 248 -13.64 -2.20 8.57
C ALA A 248 -12.58 -2.89 7.72
N PHE A 249 -11.45 -3.23 8.34
CA PHE A 249 -10.41 -4.00 7.67
C PHE A 249 -10.87 -5.45 7.45
N SER A 250 -10.72 -5.93 6.23
CA SER A 250 -10.81 -7.32 5.83
C SER A 250 -9.47 -7.71 5.22
N ASN A 251 -8.82 -8.76 5.73
CA ASN A 251 -7.46 -9.14 5.34
C ASN A 251 -6.48 -7.94 5.36
N ASN A 252 -6.49 -7.17 6.45
CA ASN A 252 -5.64 -5.99 6.65
C ASN A 252 -5.86 -4.83 5.65
N GLN A 253 -6.96 -4.84 4.89
CA GLN A 253 -7.29 -3.80 3.92
C GLN A 253 -8.75 -3.34 4.04
N PHE A 254 -9.02 -2.08 3.74
CA PHE A 254 -10.36 -1.64 3.36
C PHE A 254 -10.32 -0.78 2.10
N ASN A 255 -11.41 -0.77 1.35
CA ASN A 255 -11.60 0.13 0.23
C ASN A 255 -12.95 0.84 0.39
N THR A 256 -13.02 2.12 0.04
CA THR A 256 -14.25 2.90 -0.02
C THR A 256 -14.16 3.88 -1.17
N GLU A 257 -15.31 4.30 -1.68
CA GLU A 257 -15.45 5.30 -2.73
C GLU A 257 -16.49 6.32 -2.26
N GLY A 258 -16.45 7.52 -2.81
CA GLY A 258 -17.42 8.57 -2.50
C GLY A 258 -17.37 9.70 -3.52
N VAL A 259 -18.23 10.70 -3.35
CA VAL A 259 -18.33 11.87 -4.23
C VAL A 259 -18.40 13.14 -3.38
N VAL A 260 -17.39 14.00 -3.51
CA VAL A 260 -17.47 15.38 -3.01
C VAL A 260 -18.35 16.17 -3.95
N GLU A 261 -19.62 16.35 -3.60
CA GLU A 261 -20.64 16.92 -4.50
C GLU A 261 -20.85 18.43 -4.28
N ARG A 262 -20.35 19.00 -3.18
CA ARG A 262 -20.39 20.44 -2.90
C ARG A 262 -19.09 20.97 -2.33
N ASN A 263 -18.86 22.27 -2.49
CA ASN A 263 -17.69 22.94 -1.91
C ASN A 263 -17.76 23.12 -0.39
N THR A 264 -18.90 22.79 0.21
CA THR A 264 -19.10 22.69 1.66
C THR A 264 -19.22 21.25 2.14
N ASP A 265 -19.08 20.29 1.24
CA ASP A 265 -19.15 18.88 1.58
C ASP A 265 -17.78 18.37 2.05
N SER A 266 -17.83 17.38 2.92
CA SER A 266 -16.71 16.54 3.27
C SER A 266 -17.20 15.19 3.77
N ASP A 267 -16.54 14.13 3.34
CA ASP A 267 -16.90 12.77 3.73
C ASP A 267 -16.08 12.31 4.93
N ILE A 268 -16.73 11.92 6.03
CA ILE A 268 -16.04 11.37 7.19
C ILE A 268 -16.17 9.85 7.24
N PHE A 269 -15.03 9.16 7.27
CA PHE A 269 -14.93 7.73 7.49
C PHE A 269 -14.36 7.43 8.86
N LYS A 270 -14.88 6.40 9.52
CA LYS A 270 -14.41 5.89 10.81
C LYS A 270 -13.83 4.50 10.65
N PHE A 271 -12.63 4.27 11.15
CA PHE A 271 -12.04 2.93 11.21
C PHE A 271 -11.44 2.62 12.59
N ILE A 272 -11.28 1.34 12.88
CA ILE A 272 -10.63 0.86 14.10
C ILE A 272 -9.35 0.13 13.71
N LEU A 273 -8.22 0.60 14.22
CA LEU A 273 -6.95 -0.09 14.09
C LEU A 273 -6.79 -1.09 15.26
N PRO A 274 -6.69 -2.40 14.99
CA PRO A 274 -6.77 -3.42 16.05
C PRO A 274 -5.48 -3.60 16.85
N ALA A 275 -4.34 -3.17 16.29
CA ALA A 275 -3.02 -3.30 16.90
C ALA A 275 -2.16 -2.10 16.50
N ASN A 276 -1.10 -1.82 17.27
CA ASN A 276 -0.09 -0.86 16.84
C ASN A 276 0.46 -1.35 15.49
N GLY A 277 0.65 -0.43 14.55
CA GLY A 277 1.19 -0.79 13.26
C GLY A 277 1.21 0.33 12.25
N ARG A 278 1.77 0.01 11.09
CA ARG A 278 1.84 0.92 9.95
C ARG A 278 0.48 0.98 9.28
N PHE A 279 -0.07 2.18 9.18
CA PHE A 279 -1.26 2.51 8.42
C PHE A 279 -0.85 3.22 7.13
N GLN A 280 -1.31 2.69 6.01
CA GLN A 280 -1.15 3.28 4.69
C GLN A 280 -2.52 3.57 4.09
N LEU A 281 -2.67 4.72 3.44
CA LEU A 281 -3.84 5.09 2.65
C LEU A 281 -3.37 5.58 1.29
N ALA A 282 -3.93 5.07 0.21
CA ALA A 282 -3.90 5.72 -1.09
C ALA A 282 -5.28 6.35 -1.34
N ALA A 283 -5.33 7.65 -1.55
CA ALA A 283 -6.54 8.37 -1.92
C ALA A 283 -6.38 8.94 -3.33
N ILE A 284 -7.23 8.51 -4.25
CA ILE A 284 -7.09 8.73 -5.68
C ILE A 284 -8.41 9.33 -6.18
N PRO A 285 -8.40 10.53 -6.80
CA PRO A 285 -9.59 11.08 -7.41
C PRO A 285 -9.90 10.31 -8.70
N TYR A 286 -11.15 10.31 -9.13
CA TYR A 286 -11.51 9.67 -10.38
C TYR A 286 -10.71 10.26 -11.53
N ASN A 287 -10.24 9.39 -12.42
CA ASN A 287 -9.44 9.77 -13.56
C ASN A 287 -9.54 8.70 -14.64
N VAL A 288 -9.17 9.06 -15.88
CA VAL A 288 -9.18 8.14 -17.02
C VAL A 288 -7.77 7.72 -17.45
N GLY A 289 -6.74 8.02 -16.67
CA GLY A 289 -5.37 7.73 -17.07
C GLY A 289 -4.27 8.28 -16.16
N THR A 290 -3.04 8.21 -16.65
CA THR A 290 -1.83 8.59 -15.91
C THR A 290 -1.83 10.06 -15.52
N GLY A 291 -1.34 10.41 -14.32
CA GLY A 291 -1.29 11.79 -13.85
C GLY A 291 -2.68 12.37 -13.57
N ASN A 292 -3.62 11.51 -13.17
CA ASN A 292 -5.00 11.87 -12.83
C ASN A 292 -5.70 12.68 -13.94
N THR A 293 -5.45 12.33 -15.22
CA THR A 293 -6.07 13.06 -16.34
C THR A 293 -7.59 12.92 -16.32
N GLY A 294 -8.30 14.03 -16.49
CA GLY A 294 -9.76 14.05 -16.44
C GLY A 294 -10.33 13.91 -15.02
N SER A 295 -9.52 14.20 -14.01
CA SER A 295 -9.99 14.41 -12.65
C SER A 295 -10.46 15.85 -12.48
N ASP A 296 -11.52 16.04 -11.72
CA ASP A 296 -12.09 17.34 -11.36
C ASP A 296 -11.94 17.63 -9.84
N LEU A 297 -11.18 16.78 -9.15
CA LEU A 297 -10.99 16.85 -7.71
C LEU A 297 -9.50 16.92 -7.35
N ASP A 298 -9.14 17.94 -6.57
CA ASP A 298 -7.89 18.03 -5.84
C ASP A 298 -8.12 17.61 -4.39
N LEU A 299 -7.70 16.39 -4.05
CA LEU A 299 -8.05 15.76 -2.78
C LEU A 299 -7.26 16.31 -1.60
N GLN A 300 -7.97 16.52 -0.51
CA GLN A 300 -7.40 16.67 0.82
C GLN A 300 -7.98 15.61 1.74
N VAL A 301 -7.10 14.96 2.51
CA VAL A 301 -7.51 14.04 3.57
C VAL A 301 -6.93 14.51 4.89
N THR A 302 -7.76 14.68 5.90
CA THR A 302 -7.33 14.94 7.28
C THR A 302 -7.54 13.69 8.13
N LEU A 303 -6.48 13.22 8.79
CA LEU A 303 -6.52 12.09 9.72
C LEU A 303 -6.74 12.61 11.15
N TYR A 304 -7.76 12.12 11.83
CA TYR A 304 -8.10 12.47 13.21
C TYR A 304 -7.99 11.26 14.14
N ASN A 305 -7.69 11.51 15.41
CA ASN A 305 -7.75 10.50 16.47
C ASN A 305 -9.17 10.36 17.07
N ASN A 306 -9.32 9.46 18.04
CA ASN A 306 -10.60 9.22 18.73
C ASN A 306 -11.16 10.45 19.49
N SER A 307 -10.31 11.42 19.84
CA SER A 307 -10.72 12.68 20.47
C SER A 307 -11.01 13.77 19.44
N GLU A 308 -11.24 13.41 18.18
CA GLU A 308 -11.57 14.34 17.08
C GLU A 308 -10.49 15.41 16.87
N THR A 309 -9.26 15.14 17.31
CA THR A 309 -8.12 16.03 17.12
C THR A 309 -7.39 15.64 15.86
N ALA A 310 -7.16 16.62 14.98
CA ALA A 310 -6.41 16.42 13.74
C ALA A 310 -4.97 15.98 14.07
N LEU A 311 -4.57 14.82 13.57
CA LEU A 311 -3.20 14.33 13.65
C LEU A 311 -2.36 14.94 12.53
N ASN A 312 -2.89 14.94 11.31
CA ASN A 312 -2.23 15.55 10.16
C ASN A 312 -3.21 15.79 9.01
N VAL A 313 -2.84 16.70 8.12
CA VAL A 313 -3.57 17.06 6.90
C VAL A 313 -2.70 16.71 5.70
N TYR A 314 -3.25 15.99 4.74
CA TYR A 314 -2.55 15.53 3.55
C TYR A 314 -3.15 16.20 2.32
N ASN A 315 -2.30 16.91 1.56
CA ASN A 315 -2.50 17.39 0.20
C ASN A 315 -1.10 17.74 -0.32
N PRO A 316 -0.49 16.92 -1.20
CA PRO A 316 0.92 17.07 -1.60
C PRO A 316 1.20 18.30 -2.50
N GLY A 317 0.22 19.17 -2.73
CA GLY A 317 0.34 20.49 -3.38
C GLY A 317 0.61 20.46 -4.89
N ALA A 318 1.27 19.43 -5.41
CA ALA A 318 1.60 19.25 -6.82
C ALA A 318 0.90 18.03 -7.48
N LEU A 319 0.14 17.26 -6.70
CA LEU A 319 -0.62 16.11 -7.15
C LEU A 319 -2.07 16.23 -6.65
N LEU A 320 -3.01 15.71 -7.44
CA LEU A 320 -4.44 15.65 -7.11
C LEU A 320 -4.77 14.46 -6.20
N SER A 321 -3.91 13.43 -6.21
CA SER A 321 -3.96 12.26 -5.32
C SER A 321 -2.98 12.40 -4.15
N LEU A 322 -3.19 11.61 -3.10
CA LEU A 322 -2.30 11.60 -1.94
C LEU A 322 -2.09 10.20 -1.36
N VAL A 323 -1.03 10.08 -0.57
CA VAL A 323 -0.74 8.90 0.24
C VAL A 323 -0.54 9.31 1.70
N ILE A 324 -1.14 8.55 2.59
CA ILE A 324 -0.81 8.54 4.02
C ILE A 324 0.05 7.32 4.27
N ASP A 325 1.15 7.51 4.99
CA ASP A 325 2.01 6.43 5.46
C ASP A 325 2.52 6.83 6.85
N THR A 326 1.98 6.19 7.88
CA THR A 326 2.24 6.55 9.27
C THR A 326 2.10 5.34 10.19
N THR A 327 2.62 5.44 11.41
CA THR A 327 2.38 4.43 12.45
C THR A 327 1.33 4.94 13.42
N LEU A 328 0.36 4.09 13.72
CA LEU A 328 -0.75 4.39 14.61
C LEU A 328 -0.82 3.33 15.72
N ASP A 329 -1.23 3.75 16.90
CA ASP A 329 -1.54 2.86 18.02
C ASP A 329 -2.91 2.20 17.83
N PRO A 330 -3.23 1.11 18.58
CA PRO A 330 -4.57 0.54 18.52
C PRO A 330 -5.60 1.58 18.96
N GLY A 331 -6.65 1.78 18.17
CA GLY A 331 -7.64 2.81 18.47
C GLY A 331 -8.61 3.10 17.35
N VAL A 332 -9.52 4.03 17.64
CA VAL A 332 -10.47 4.58 16.67
C VAL A 332 -9.85 5.80 16.00
N TYR A 333 -10.00 5.88 14.70
CA TYR A 333 -9.52 6.98 13.87
C TYR A 333 -10.59 7.42 12.88
N TYR A 334 -10.46 8.65 12.40
CA TYR A 334 -11.34 9.20 11.38
C TYR A 334 -10.53 9.78 10.22
N LEU A 335 -11.05 9.62 9.00
CA LEU A 335 -10.56 10.27 7.79
C LEU A 335 -11.63 11.25 7.34
N LYS A 336 -11.29 12.54 7.22
CA LYS A 336 -12.13 13.52 6.55
C LYS A 336 -11.58 13.73 5.13
N VAL A 337 -12.38 13.46 4.12
CA VAL A 337 -12.06 13.69 2.71
C VAL A 337 -12.75 14.97 2.26
N GLU A 338 -12.05 15.85 1.56
CA GLU A 338 -12.64 17.08 1.02
C GLU A 338 -11.90 17.54 -0.25
N GLY A 339 -12.57 18.36 -1.06
CA GLY A 339 -11.97 19.05 -2.19
C GLY A 339 -11.33 20.37 -1.78
N LYS A 340 -10.02 20.53 -2.02
CA LYS A 340 -9.28 21.71 -1.55
C LYS A 340 -8.93 22.73 -2.63
N GLY A 341 -8.89 22.30 -3.90
CA GLY A 341 -8.22 23.07 -4.95
C GLY A 341 -6.71 23.17 -4.71
N ASN A 342 -6.04 24.06 -5.45
CA ASN A 342 -4.59 24.24 -5.40
C ASN A 342 -4.17 25.69 -5.67
N GLN A 343 -2.87 25.92 -5.88
CA GLN A 343 -2.33 27.25 -6.18
C GLN A 343 -2.87 27.89 -7.47
N TYR A 344 -3.43 27.09 -8.39
CA TYR A 344 -3.98 27.55 -9.67
C TYR A 344 -5.50 27.56 -9.69
N ALA A 345 -6.14 26.61 -8.97
CA ALA A 345 -7.58 26.41 -8.92
C ALA A 345 -8.14 26.72 -7.53
N PRO A 346 -9.20 27.54 -7.41
CA PRO A 346 -9.88 27.72 -6.13
C PRO A 346 -10.55 26.41 -5.66
N ASN A 347 -10.82 26.30 -4.36
CA ASN A 347 -11.57 25.17 -3.80
C ASN A 347 -13.03 25.10 -4.29
N TYR A 348 -13.55 26.22 -4.79
CA TYR A 348 -14.96 26.44 -5.14
C TYR A 348 -15.61 25.30 -5.95
N ALA A 349 -14.88 24.66 -6.86
CA ALA A 349 -15.40 23.60 -7.71
C ALA A 349 -14.44 22.41 -7.83
N SER A 350 -13.56 22.22 -6.85
CA SER A 350 -12.78 21.00 -6.73
C SER A 350 -13.70 19.89 -6.21
N LEU A 351 -14.52 19.32 -7.08
CA LEU A 351 -15.63 18.41 -6.77
C LEU A 351 -15.52 17.18 -7.66
N GLY A 352 -15.94 16.02 -7.16
CA GLY A 352 -15.87 14.79 -7.97
C GLY A 352 -15.81 13.53 -7.13
N SER A 353 -15.69 12.42 -7.83
CA SER A 353 -15.58 11.09 -7.24
C SER A 353 -14.14 10.83 -6.78
N TYR A 354 -14.00 9.98 -5.77
CA TYR A 354 -12.71 9.48 -5.32
C TYR A 354 -12.80 8.03 -4.85
N SER A 355 -11.63 7.43 -4.69
CA SER A 355 -11.46 6.12 -4.08
C SER A 355 -10.38 6.18 -3.01
N LEU A 356 -10.61 5.47 -1.90
CA LEU A 356 -9.66 5.27 -0.83
C LEU A 356 -9.34 3.79 -0.72
N GLN A 357 -8.05 3.48 -0.64
CA GLN A 357 -7.55 2.15 -0.35
C GLN A 357 -6.61 2.22 0.85
N ALA A 358 -7.00 1.60 1.95
CA ALA A 358 -6.23 1.58 3.18
C ALA A 358 -5.65 0.20 3.47
N ILE A 359 -4.41 0.15 3.94
CA ILE A 359 -3.74 -1.08 4.38
C ILE A 359 -3.20 -0.86 5.79
N ALA A 360 -3.50 -1.78 6.70
CA ALA A 360 -2.93 -1.82 8.04
C ALA A 360 -1.97 -3.00 8.17
N THR A 361 -0.69 -2.72 8.37
CA THR A 361 0.31 -3.76 8.65
C THR A 361 0.61 -3.74 10.15
N PRO A 362 0.25 -4.80 10.91
CA PRO A 362 0.59 -4.88 12.32
C PRO A 362 2.09 -4.66 12.52
N GLY A 363 2.44 -3.83 13.50
CA GLY A 363 3.82 -3.65 13.90
C GLY A 363 4.32 -4.97 14.45
N THR A 364 5.22 -5.63 13.73
CA THR A 364 6.02 -6.71 14.31
C THR A 364 7.05 -6.04 15.20
N VAL A 365 6.93 -6.20 16.52
CA VAL A 365 8.07 -5.99 17.42
C VAL A 365 9.22 -6.82 16.85
N LEU A 366 10.32 -6.15 16.51
CA LEU A 366 11.48 -6.85 15.98
C LEU A 366 12.08 -7.69 17.11
N PRO A 367 12.23 -9.01 16.94
CA PRO A 367 12.34 -9.93 18.06
C PRO A 367 13.80 -10.13 18.45
N LEU A 368 14.11 -10.09 19.74
CA LEU A 368 15.40 -10.52 20.31
C LEU A 368 16.67 -9.96 19.62
N HIS A 369 17.24 -8.90 20.18
CA HIS A 369 18.43 -8.24 19.65
C HIS A 369 19.69 -9.10 19.86
N ARG A 370 19.78 -9.80 20.99
CA ARG A 370 20.92 -10.65 21.33
C ARG A 370 20.55 -11.76 22.31
N LEU A 371 20.91 -12.99 21.97
CA LEU A 371 20.85 -14.15 22.86
C LEU A 371 22.15 -14.94 22.75
N GLU A 372 23.02 -14.77 23.74
CA GLU A 372 24.36 -15.35 23.71
C GLU A 372 24.64 -16.10 25.01
N LEU A 373 25.01 -17.37 24.90
CA LEU A 373 25.51 -18.19 25.99
C LEU A 373 27.04 -18.27 25.91
N ARG A 374 27.67 -18.12 27.06
CA ARG A 374 29.11 -18.29 27.27
C ARG A 374 29.34 -19.34 28.35
N GLY A 375 30.45 -20.04 28.24
CA GLY A 375 30.80 -21.09 29.17
C GLY A 375 32.30 -21.19 29.38
N ALA A 376 32.72 -21.41 30.62
CA ALA A 376 34.11 -21.58 31.01
C ALA A 376 34.25 -22.73 32.01
N LEU A 377 35.34 -23.48 31.89
CA LEU A 377 35.76 -24.45 32.90
C LEU A 377 36.55 -23.73 33.99
N ARG A 378 36.12 -23.84 35.25
CA ARG A 378 36.85 -23.37 36.42
C ARG A 378 37.07 -24.53 37.39
N GLY A 379 38.27 -25.08 37.39
CA GLY A 379 38.56 -26.33 38.09
C GLY A 379 37.75 -27.47 37.48
N ASN A 380 36.79 -28.01 38.24
CA ASN A 380 35.85 -29.05 37.77
C ASN A 380 34.44 -28.51 37.52
N ASP A 381 34.21 -27.22 37.72
CA ASP A 381 32.89 -26.61 37.56
C ASP A 381 32.78 -25.92 36.21
N HIS A 382 31.61 -26.06 35.58
CA HIS A 382 31.22 -25.37 34.37
C HIS A 382 30.47 -24.11 34.76
N GLN A 383 31.09 -22.96 34.53
CA GLN A 383 30.47 -21.67 34.74
C GLN A 383 29.83 -21.21 33.42
N LEU A 384 28.52 -21.02 33.44
CA LEU A 384 27.72 -20.59 32.29
C LEU A 384 27.17 -19.20 32.57
N THR A 385 27.28 -18.29 31.62
CA THR A 385 26.74 -16.93 31.70
C THR A 385 26.08 -16.58 30.38
N TRP A 386 25.02 -15.78 30.40
CA TRP A 386 24.32 -15.42 29.18
C TRP A 386 23.84 -13.97 29.17
N ILE A 387 23.64 -13.47 27.96
CA ILE A 387 23.07 -12.15 27.68
C ILE A 387 21.75 -12.38 26.95
N ILE A 388 20.72 -11.66 27.39
CA ILE A 388 19.41 -11.55 26.72
C ILE A 388 19.15 -10.06 26.58
N GLU A 389 19.25 -9.55 25.35
CA GLU A 389 18.86 -8.19 24.97
C GLU A 389 17.65 -8.35 24.05
N ALA A 390 16.47 -7.99 24.54
CA ALA A 390 15.20 -8.10 23.85
C ALA A 390 14.28 -6.97 24.34
N ASP A 391 13.36 -6.55 23.48
CA ASP A 391 12.32 -5.59 23.87
C ASP A 391 11.17 -6.31 24.60
N GLU A 392 11.06 -7.63 24.45
CA GLU A 392 10.05 -8.48 25.06
C GLU A 392 10.45 -9.00 26.45
N GLN A 393 9.47 -9.23 27.33
CA GLN A 393 9.75 -9.76 28.67
C GLN A 393 9.98 -11.27 28.62
N VAL A 394 11.06 -11.73 29.28
CA VAL A 394 11.31 -13.16 29.47
C VAL A 394 10.25 -13.74 30.41
N THR A 395 9.47 -14.70 29.92
CA THR A 395 8.47 -15.44 30.70
C THR A 395 9.00 -16.78 31.20
N GLU A 396 9.96 -17.37 30.48
CA GLU A 396 10.62 -18.62 30.87
C GLU A 396 12.06 -18.68 30.32
N GLN A 397 13.00 -19.23 31.08
CA GLN A 397 14.32 -19.62 30.56
C GLN A 397 14.82 -20.95 31.15
N VAL A 398 15.25 -21.84 30.26
CA VAL A 398 15.72 -23.18 30.60
C VAL A 398 17.11 -23.38 30.02
N LEU A 399 18.08 -23.64 30.89
CA LEU A 399 19.41 -24.08 30.48
C LEU A 399 19.35 -25.58 30.21
N GLU A 400 19.83 -25.99 29.04
CA GLU A 400 19.81 -27.37 28.59
C GLU A 400 21.23 -27.89 28.40
N VAL A 401 21.41 -29.20 28.59
CA VAL A 401 22.68 -29.91 28.42
C VAL A 401 22.54 -31.08 27.46
N SER A 402 23.57 -31.35 26.67
CA SER A 402 23.69 -32.52 25.82
C SER A 402 25.08 -33.16 25.99
N THR A 403 25.11 -34.50 26.00
CA THR A 403 26.35 -35.29 26.00
C THR A 403 26.66 -35.95 24.65
N ASP A 404 25.70 -35.95 23.72
CA ASP A 404 25.82 -36.55 22.38
C ASP A 404 25.75 -35.50 21.25
N GLY A 405 25.49 -34.24 21.61
CA GLY A 405 25.32 -33.11 20.72
C GLY A 405 24.07 -33.15 19.85
N ARG A 406 23.12 -34.04 20.16
CA ARG A 406 21.86 -34.20 19.43
C ARG A 406 20.66 -34.02 20.33
N ASN A 407 20.70 -34.65 21.51
CA ASN A 407 19.62 -34.63 22.48
C ASN A 407 20.00 -33.66 23.60
N PHE A 408 19.32 -32.51 23.62
CA PHE A 408 19.41 -31.53 24.71
C PHE A 408 18.28 -31.80 25.70
N VAL A 409 18.64 -31.98 26.96
CA VAL A 409 17.68 -32.17 28.06
C VAL A 409 17.76 -30.99 29.03
N PRO A 410 16.64 -30.62 29.70
CA PRO A 410 16.66 -29.57 30.71
C PRO A 410 17.68 -29.89 31.81
N LEU A 411 18.60 -28.95 32.05
CA LEU A 411 19.52 -28.99 33.17
C LEU A 411 18.91 -28.26 34.37
N ILE A 412 18.39 -27.06 34.14
CA ILE A 412 17.73 -26.23 35.16
C ILE A 412 16.81 -25.20 34.50
N GLN A 413 15.66 -24.94 35.10
CA GLN A 413 14.84 -23.78 34.80
C GLN A 413 15.31 -22.62 35.69
N SER A 414 15.94 -21.62 35.09
CA SER A 414 16.47 -20.45 35.81
C SER A 414 15.36 -19.39 35.99
N GLY A 415 15.41 -18.59 37.05
CA GLY A 415 14.44 -17.50 37.23
C GLY A 415 14.66 -16.44 36.15
N ASN A 416 13.62 -15.77 35.65
CA ASN A 416 13.68 -14.94 34.42
C ASN A 416 14.73 -13.80 34.43
N ASN A 417 15.19 -13.38 35.61
CA ASN A 417 16.24 -12.37 35.79
C ASN A 417 17.66 -12.94 35.88
N ASP A 418 17.83 -14.25 35.99
CA ASP A 418 19.14 -14.90 36.09
C ASP A 418 19.92 -14.74 34.78
N ARG A 419 21.24 -14.55 34.89
CA ARG A 419 22.18 -14.44 33.75
C ARG A 419 23.41 -15.33 33.92
N SER A 420 23.40 -16.22 34.90
CA SER A 420 24.49 -17.15 35.16
C SER A 420 24.06 -18.39 35.91
N TYR A 421 24.73 -19.50 35.67
CA TYR A 421 24.58 -20.75 36.39
C TYR A 421 25.92 -21.48 36.50
N THR A 422 26.19 -22.10 37.66
CA THR A 422 27.39 -22.92 37.87
C THR A 422 26.97 -24.36 38.06
N TYR A 423 27.55 -25.25 37.27
CA TYR A 423 27.21 -26.67 37.26
C TYR A 423 28.46 -27.53 37.38
N ARG A 424 28.43 -28.57 38.21
CA ARG A 424 29.51 -29.55 38.31
C ARG A 424 29.09 -30.87 37.67
N PRO A 425 29.51 -31.17 36.44
CA PRO A 425 29.06 -32.38 35.75
C PRO A 425 29.67 -33.64 36.35
N VAL A 426 28.90 -34.73 36.33
CA VAL A 426 29.34 -36.08 36.77
C VAL A 426 30.32 -36.70 35.78
N SER A 427 30.32 -36.27 34.51
CA SER A 427 31.32 -36.64 33.50
C SER A 427 31.75 -35.41 32.67
N VAL A 428 33.06 -35.25 32.46
CA VAL A 428 33.66 -34.05 31.83
C VAL A 428 33.93 -34.20 30.33
N ASN A 429 33.52 -35.33 29.73
CA ASN A 429 33.76 -35.60 28.32
C ASN A 429 32.65 -34.98 27.45
N GLY A 430 32.86 -33.73 27.04
CA GLY A 430 32.18 -33.16 25.88
C GLY A 430 30.78 -32.60 26.11
N ALA A 431 30.47 -32.13 27.33
CA ALA A 431 29.17 -31.52 27.60
C ALA A 431 28.94 -30.24 26.77
N GLN A 432 27.78 -30.18 26.13
CA GLN A 432 27.32 -29.04 25.34
C GLN A 432 26.12 -28.40 26.02
N TYR A 433 26.04 -27.09 25.99
CA TYR A 433 25.00 -26.30 26.66
C TYR A 433 24.35 -25.35 25.68
N ARG A 434 23.05 -25.13 25.84
CA ARG A 434 22.31 -24.04 25.18
C ARG A 434 21.25 -23.51 26.13
N LEU A 435 20.84 -22.27 25.92
CA LEU A 435 19.73 -21.66 26.65
C LEU A 435 18.50 -21.63 25.74
N SER A 436 17.36 -22.08 26.25
CA SER A 436 16.03 -21.91 25.66
C SER A 436 15.30 -20.78 26.41
N VAL A 437 14.76 -19.80 25.69
CA VAL A 437 14.09 -18.62 26.27
C VAL A 437 12.73 -18.43 25.61
N THR A 438 11.68 -18.28 26.40
CA THR A 438 10.32 -17.94 25.97
C THR A 438 9.97 -16.52 26.41
N PHE A 439 9.33 -15.75 25.52
CA PHE A 439 8.92 -14.36 25.76
C PHE A 439 7.41 -14.24 25.98
N ASP A 440 6.95 -13.07 26.43
CA ASP A 440 5.54 -12.73 26.66
C ASP A 440 4.69 -12.69 25.38
N ASN A 441 5.32 -12.56 24.21
CA ASN A 441 4.69 -12.74 22.90
C ASN A 441 4.50 -14.22 22.47
N GLY A 442 4.95 -15.18 23.30
CA GLY A 442 4.84 -16.62 23.05
C GLY A 442 5.90 -17.24 22.13
N LEU A 443 6.86 -16.44 21.63
CA LEU A 443 7.96 -16.93 20.81
C LEU A 443 9.07 -17.54 21.68
N GLN A 444 9.69 -18.60 21.17
CA GLN A 444 10.79 -19.32 21.83
C GLN A 444 12.06 -19.25 20.97
N TYR A 445 13.20 -18.96 21.60
CA TYR A 445 14.50 -18.83 20.95
C TYR A 445 15.57 -19.66 21.67
N TYR A 446 16.58 -20.09 20.93
CA TYR A 446 17.75 -20.78 21.45
C TYR A 446 19.01 -19.95 21.27
N SER A 447 19.88 -19.96 22.28
CA SER A 447 21.22 -19.37 22.17
C SER A 447 22.12 -20.17 21.23
N ASN A 448 23.32 -19.65 20.97
CA ASN A 448 24.43 -20.47 20.50
C ASN A 448 24.70 -21.65 21.47
N VAL A 449 25.25 -22.75 20.93
CA VAL A 449 25.69 -23.89 21.73
C VAL A 449 27.11 -23.66 22.22
N VAL A 450 27.35 -23.85 23.51
CA VAL A 450 28.70 -23.82 24.11
C VAL A 450 29.15 -25.22 24.45
N SER A 451 30.30 -25.64 23.94
CA SER A 451 30.95 -26.88 24.34
C SER A 451 32.02 -26.59 25.39
N ILE A 452 31.92 -27.21 26.56
CA ILE A 452 32.98 -27.17 27.57
C ILE A 452 33.62 -28.56 27.63
N ARG A 453 34.91 -28.63 27.36
CA ARG A 453 35.72 -29.85 27.41
C ARG A 453 36.78 -29.68 28.48
N ALA A 454 37.10 -30.74 29.23
CA ALA A 454 38.30 -30.74 30.06
C ALA A 454 39.53 -30.49 29.19
N SER A 455 40.34 -29.48 29.52
CA SER A 455 41.50 -29.09 28.73
C SER A 455 42.66 -30.10 28.88
N GLY A 456 42.95 -30.83 27.80
CA GLY A 456 44.29 -31.18 27.32
C GLY A 456 45.40 -31.51 28.33
N SER A 457 45.26 -32.56 29.15
CA SER A 457 46.45 -33.31 29.58
C SER A 457 46.80 -34.31 28.49
N VAL A 458 48.03 -34.26 27.95
CA VAL A 458 48.60 -35.40 27.18
C VAL A 458 48.30 -36.66 28.00
N PRO A 459 47.66 -37.70 27.42
CA PRO A 459 47.42 -38.93 28.15
C PRO A 459 48.76 -39.41 28.71
N ARG A 460 48.90 -39.37 30.03
CA ARG A 460 50.08 -39.84 30.77
C ARG A 460 49.64 -40.80 31.85
N PRO A 461 50.51 -41.71 32.31
CA PRO A 461 50.23 -42.45 33.53
C PRO A 461 50.07 -41.50 34.72
N VAL A 462 49.08 -41.79 35.57
CA VAL A 462 48.79 -41.02 36.79
C VAL A 462 48.61 -41.96 37.97
N VAL A 463 49.25 -41.64 39.09
CA VAL A 463 49.02 -42.36 40.35
C VAL A 463 47.65 -41.97 40.93
N SER A 464 46.84 -42.96 41.28
CA SER A 464 45.46 -42.74 41.76
C SER A 464 45.37 -42.11 43.16
N GLY A 465 46.50 -41.99 43.87
CA GLY A 465 46.62 -41.35 45.16
C GLY A 465 48.09 -41.18 45.58
N THR A 466 48.43 -40.03 46.15
CA THR A 466 49.81 -39.70 46.53
C THR A 466 50.21 -40.19 47.93
N LEU A 467 49.25 -40.64 48.75
CA LEU A 467 49.48 -41.25 50.06
C LEU A 467 49.24 -42.76 50.00
N LEU A 468 50.26 -43.56 50.33
CA LEU A 468 50.24 -45.01 50.22
C LEU A 468 49.94 -45.67 51.57
N ASN A 469 48.67 -45.97 51.81
CA ASN A 469 48.20 -46.66 53.02
C ASN A 469 48.11 -48.19 52.84
N SER A 470 48.52 -48.72 51.68
CA SER A 470 48.50 -50.14 51.34
C SER A 470 49.82 -50.57 50.70
N ASN A 471 50.02 -51.88 50.54
CA ASN A 471 51.19 -52.43 49.83
C ASN A 471 51.07 -52.33 48.30
N THR A 472 50.13 -51.56 47.76
CA THR A 472 49.91 -51.43 46.32
C THR A 472 49.81 -49.97 45.89
N ILE A 473 50.51 -49.62 44.82
CA ILE A 473 50.35 -48.34 44.12
C ILE A 473 49.46 -48.59 42.91
N THR A 474 48.33 -47.89 42.84
CA THR A 474 47.42 -47.98 41.69
C THR A 474 47.73 -46.89 40.69
N VAL A 475 48.15 -47.27 39.48
CA VAL A 475 48.47 -46.35 38.38
C VAL A 475 47.51 -46.58 37.24
N ASN A 476 46.82 -45.54 36.80
CA ASN A 476 46.04 -45.60 35.57
C ASN A 476 46.93 -45.14 34.41
N SER A 477 47.10 -45.99 33.40
CA SER A 477 48.00 -45.75 32.27
C SER A 477 47.22 -45.76 30.95
N PRO A 478 47.41 -44.78 30.06
CA PRO A 478 46.72 -44.73 28.77
C PRO A 478 47.37 -45.62 27.69
N GLY A 479 48.45 -46.33 28.03
CA GLY A 479 49.24 -47.11 27.09
C GLY A 479 50.38 -47.85 27.77
N THR A 480 51.41 -48.17 27.00
CA THR A 480 52.57 -48.90 27.49
C THR A 480 53.70 -47.93 27.88
N TYR A 481 54.05 -47.89 29.16
CA TYR A 481 55.09 -47.00 29.70
C TYR A 481 56.04 -47.75 30.61
N GLN A 482 57.32 -47.40 30.62
CA GLN A 482 58.24 -47.86 31.65
C GLN A 482 58.04 -47.03 32.91
N TYR A 483 58.04 -47.66 34.08
CA TYR A 483 58.05 -46.96 35.36
C TYR A 483 59.30 -47.28 36.18
N VAL A 484 59.75 -46.30 36.97
CA VAL A 484 60.82 -46.47 37.95
C VAL A 484 60.41 -45.75 39.24
N ILE A 485 60.47 -46.45 40.37
CA ILE A 485 60.29 -45.87 41.71
C ILE A 485 61.67 -45.59 42.28
N LEU A 486 61.90 -44.33 42.67
CA LEU A 486 63.15 -43.81 43.21
C LEU A 486 62.93 -43.35 44.65
N ASP A 487 63.88 -43.63 45.54
CA ASP A 487 63.95 -42.95 46.83
C ASP A 487 64.47 -41.51 46.67
N MET A 488 64.40 -40.71 47.74
CA MET A 488 64.87 -39.31 47.72
C MET A 488 66.38 -39.15 47.50
N ASN A 489 67.16 -40.24 47.63
CA ASN A 489 68.59 -40.26 47.31
C ASN A 489 68.84 -40.71 45.86
N GLY A 490 67.78 -40.88 45.05
CA GLY A 490 67.86 -41.28 43.65
C GLY A 490 68.09 -42.77 43.42
N ARG A 491 68.03 -43.62 44.46
CA ARG A 491 68.21 -45.07 44.31
C ARG A 491 66.92 -45.71 43.79
N THR A 492 67.05 -46.58 42.79
CA THR A 492 65.93 -47.33 42.25
C THR A 492 65.46 -48.41 43.23
N ARG A 493 64.18 -48.37 43.58
CA ARG A 493 63.52 -49.33 44.49
C ARG A 493 62.69 -50.36 43.74
N ALA A 494 62.08 -49.96 42.64
CA ALA A 494 61.33 -50.85 41.75
C ALA A 494 61.32 -50.28 40.33
N LYS A 495 61.17 -51.15 39.33
CA LYS A 495 60.94 -50.75 37.95
C LYS A 495 60.13 -51.81 37.23
N GLY A 496 59.44 -51.43 36.16
CA GLY A 496 58.66 -52.34 35.36
C GLY A 496 57.95 -51.61 34.23
N GLN A 497 56.97 -52.28 33.63
CA GLN A 497 56.23 -51.77 32.49
C GLN A 497 54.75 -51.75 32.80
N LEU A 498 54.12 -50.62 32.55
CA LEU A 498 52.68 -50.42 32.60
C LEU A 498 52.06 -50.88 31.29
N VAL A 499 50.82 -51.36 31.36
CA VAL A 499 49.96 -51.61 30.19
C VAL A 499 48.79 -50.62 30.20
N ASN A 500 48.06 -50.53 29.09
CA ASN A 500 46.85 -49.71 29.03
C ASN A 500 45.82 -50.15 30.08
N GLY A 501 45.27 -49.19 30.84
CA GLY A 501 44.34 -49.40 31.93
C GLY A 501 44.96 -49.31 33.33
N VAL A 502 44.31 -49.95 34.30
CA VAL A 502 44.71 -49.91 35.71
C VAL A 502 45.83 -50.92 35.97
N ASN A 503 46.94 -50.43 36.52
CA ASN A 503 48.10 -51.23 36.91
C ASN A 503 48.25 -51.19 38.43
N LEU A 504 48.45 -52.35 39.05
CA LEU A 504 48.72 -52.49 40.48
C LEU A 504 50.20 -52.82 40.66
N LEU A 505 50.96 -51.86 41.20
CA LEU A 505 52.39 -52.02 41.43
C LEU A 505 52.63 -52.42 42.89
N ASP A 506 53.43 -53.46 43.10
CA ASP A 506 53.81 -53.88 44.46
C ASP A 506 54.68 -52.80 45.13
N ALA A 507 54.24 -52.35 46.29
CA ALA A 507 54.92 -51.40 47.14
C ALA A 507 55.40 -52.04 48.46
N GLY A 508 55.18 -53.33 48.69
CA GLY A 508 55.51 -54.01 49.96
C GLY A 508 56.96 -53.83 50.44
N GLN A 509 57.90 -53.58 49.52
CA GLN A 509 59.34 -53.39 49.79
C GLN A 509 59.75 -51.92 50.04
N LEU A 510 58.82 -50.98 50.01
CA LEU A 510 59.07 -49.56 50.31
C LEU A 510 58.92 -49.31 51.82
N SER A 511 59.93 -48.71 52.46
CA SER A 511 59.82 -48.26 53.85
C SER A 511 59.00 -46.97 53.96
N SER A 512 58.63 -46.54 55.17
CA SER A 512 58.07 -45.20 55.39
C SER A 512 59.02 -44.13 54.84
N GLY A 513 58.47 -43.17 54.11
CA GLY A 513 59.26 -42.15 53.42
C GLY A 513 58.61 -41.62 52.14
N MET A 514 59.31 -40.70 51.49
CA MET A 514 58.91 -40.09 50.24
C MET A 514 59.62 -40.77 49.07
N TYR A 515 58.88 -41.00 47.99
CA TYR A 515 59.40 -41.58 46.76
C TYR A 515 58.92 -40.80 45.54
N LEU A 516 59.68 -40.88 44.47
CA LEU A 516 59.28 -40.40 43.16
C LEU A 516 59.00 -41.60 42.27
N ILE A 517 57.87 -41.60 41.57
CA ILE A 517 57.61 -42.56 40.50
C ILE A 517 57.69 -41.82 39.18
N ARG A 518 58.64 -42.25 38.35
CA ARG A 518 58.86 -41.71 37.02
C ARG A 518 58.30 -42.66 35.99
N PHE A 519 57.52 -42.13 35.06
CA PHE A 519 56.98 -42.81 33.89
C PHE A 519 57.71 -42.33 32.64
N ALA A 520 57.99 -43.22 31.70
CA ALA A 520 58.67 -42.90 30.46
C ALA A 520 58.11 -43.71 29.29
N ASP A 521 57.98 -43.08 28.14
CA ASP A 521 57.96 -43.77 26.85
C ASP A 521 59.26 -43.49 26.09
N ASN A 522 59.34 -43.89 24.82
CA ASN A 522 60.53 -43.68 23.98
C ASN A 522 60.79 -42.20 23.62
N THR A 523 59.90 -41.28 24.00
CA THR A 523 59.90 -39.87 23.58
C THR A 523 59.76 -38.87 24.72
N GLN A 524 59.12 -39.22 25.84
CA GLN A 524 58.74 -38.31 26.93
C GLN A 524 58.84 -38.99 28.30
N GLN A 525 59.00 -38.17 29.36
CA GLN A 525 59.03 -38.63 30.75
C GLN A 525 58.16 -37.74 31.64
N TRP A 526 57.50 -38.37 32.62
CA TRP A 526 56.66 -37.72 33.65
C TRP A 526 57.03 -38.23 35.02
N THR A 527 56.82 -37.44 36.07
CA THR A 527 57.09 -37.85 37.44
C THR A 527 55.93 -37.48 38.34
N ASP A 528 55.46 -38.43 39.13
CA ASP A 528 54.55 -38.19 40.25
C ASP A 528 55.29 -38.47 41.57
N LYS A 529 54.80 -37.86 42.66
CA LYS A 529 55.33 -38.05 44.02
C LYS A 529 54.38 -38.91 44.83
N ILE A 530 54.95 -39.85 45.59
CA ILE A 530 54.21 -40.70 46.53
C ILE A 530 54.85 -40.63 47.92
N ILE A 531 54.02 -40.72 48.95
CA ILE A 531 54.42 -40.71 50.36
C ILE A 531 53.89 -41.97 51.00
N ARG A 532 54.76 -42.76 51.60
CA ARG A 532 54.39 -43.87 52.47
C ARG A 532 54.53 -43.40 53.93
N PRO A 533 53.43 -43.35 54.71
CA PRO A 533 53.47 -42.96 56.11
C PRO A 533 54.45 -43.79 56.94
#